data_AF-A0A4Q1A413-F1
#
_entry.id   AF-A0A4Q1A413-F1
#
_cell.length_a   1.000
_cell.length_b   1.000
_cell.length_c   1.000
_cell.angle_alpha   90.00
_cell.angle_beta   90.00
_cell.angle_gamma   90.00
#
_symmetry.space_group_name_H-M   'P 1'
#
loop_
_entity.id
_entity.type
_entity.pdbx_description
1 polymer ?
#
loop_
_entity_poly.entity_id
_entity_poly.type
_entity_poly.pdbx_seq_one_letter_code
_entity_poly.pdbx_strand_id
1 'polypeptide(L)'
;MKSLFTIMILCTILLSKEKPNVKFENLPLKEFVKISSKILDKNILLNSELKGSVDFYSTKPLKEEQLLVLLKNSLNTNGYDLIDEKYYYKVIKKDATSIKSKTIVLKNIDVNELYLNLKNMKSEIFKNVNFLKMNTNNSITIIGKENSINTISKYILNIDKNNKKRVSKVITLKNSEAKNITKIINDYLSKNKISNLFVSLDIDSNSLVLIGSSKQVILIENLINQLDKDEIQVYLKAKIVEVNRTLLKEVGMKYGLLSGKTNSSGIYTIASNFNSRVSNSFDISDIGLSLPTLKSSLSLAATLSLLQENYALKIVSEPSILCINNKSSSIYVGESISLQTDSTVTTGGNTSYSYERTDIGLKLDVKPRVSKDVNKVRLNIKTILEGIKNSSTNNQPDTTKKQIDTSVIVKNGESIILGGLIENRKENIDQSIPLLSSIPIMGDLFKYKNTQNIQKNLVVVITPYIVPNTKDLTFIRNQLSKLKSIENSFINEIVKKQKSKNEEKRVSSEELHKKRVKEMLGI
;
A
#
# COMPACT_ATOMS: atom_id res chain seq x y z
N MET A 1 86.04 -43.70 64.35
CA MET A 1 86.09 -42.91 65.60
C MET A 1 85.71 -41.48 65.30
N LYS A 2 84.52 -41.04 65.72
CA LYS A 2 84.09 -39.67 66.07
C LYS A 2 82.57 -39.68 66.29
N SER A 3 82.20 -40.44 67.32
CA SER A 3 81.10 -40.10 68.23
C SER A 3 81.60 -38.97 69.14
N LEU A 4 80.70 -38.22 69.77
CA LEU A 4 80.92 -37.03 70.62
C LEU A 4 81.13 -35.72 69.88
N PHE A 5 80.05 -35.11 69.38
CA PHE A 5 79.75 -33.68 69.56
C PHE A 5 78.39 -33.41 68.90
N THR A 6 77.33 -33.33 69.72
CA THR A 6 75.91 -32.93 69.44
C THR A 6 74.91 -33.71 70.31
N ILE A 7 75.35 -34.21 71.46
CA ILE A 7 74.48 -34.57 72.59
C ILE A 7 74.92 -33.71 73.77
N MET A 8 74.64 -32.40 73.68
CA MET A 8 74.72 -31.48 74.82
C MET A 8 73.92 -30.24 74.43
N ILE A 9 72.93 -29.87 75.25
CA ILE A 9 71.86 -28.89 75.01
C ILE A 9 70.60 -29.50 74.37
N LEU A 10 69.91 -30.36 75.11
CA LEU A 10 68.47 -30.17 75.41
C LEU A 10 67.99 -31.12 76.53
N CYS A 11 68.78 -31.21 77.61
CA CYS A 11 68.36 -31.92 78.83
C CYS A 11 68.74 -31.09 80.06
N THR A 12 68.07 -29.95 80.19
CA THR A 12 67.81 -29.25 81.45
C THR A 12 66.54 -28.41 81.25
N ILE A 13 65.78 -28.22 82.33
CA ILE A 13 64.46 -27.57 82.43
C ILE A 13 63.26 -28.52 82.20
N LEU A 14 63.14 -29.53 83.10
CA LEU A 14 61.88 -29.64 83.84
C LEU A 14 61.89 -28.53 84.91
N LEU A 15 60.74 -27.88 85.10
CA LEU A 15 60.48 -26.66 85.89
C LEU A 15 60.96 -25.33 85.29
N SER A 16 60.33 -24.94 84.19
CA SER A 16 59.93 -23.55 83.94
C SER A 16 58.72 -23.58 83.01
N LYS A 17 57.64 -22.90 83.38
CA LYS A 17 56.45 -22.72 82.53
C LYS A 17 56.61 -21.49 81.62
N GLU A 18 57.84 -21.17 81.22
CA GLU A 18 58.12 -20.20 80.17
C GLU A 18 58.39 -20.94 78.87
N LYS A 19 57.35 -21.01 78.03
CA LYS A 19 57.45 -21.52 76.67
C LYS A 19 58.30 -20.52 75.86
N PRO A 20 59.47 -20.89 75.32
CA PRO A 20 60.26 -19.98 74.52
C PRO A 20 59.46 -19.51 73.29
N ASN A 21 59.70 -18.27 72.88
CA ASN A 21 59.12 -17.72 71.66
C ASN A 21 59.62 -18.55 70.46
N VAL A 22 58.68 -19.16 69.74
CA VAL A 22 58.98 -19.98 68.59
C VAL A 22 59.38 -19.08 67.42
N LYS A 23 60.60 -19.25 66.94
CA LYS A 23 61.11 -18.63 65.71
C LYS A 23 61.51 -19.73 64.74
N PHE A 24 60.87 -19.76 63.57
CA PHE A 24 61.25 -20.61 62.46
C PHE A 24 61.81 -19.70 61.37
N GLU A 25 63.06 -19.91 61.00
CA GLU A 25 63.71 -19.22 59.87
C GLU A 25 64.16 -20.28 58.86
N ASN A 26 63.68 -20.14 57.64
CA ASN A 26 63.88 -21.02 56.50
C ASN A 26 63.68 -22.51 56.81
N LEU A 27 62.73 -22.84 57.69
CA LEU A 27 62.50 -24.22 58.12
C LEU A 27 61.85 -25.01 56.98
N PRO A 28 62.41 -26.15 56.53
CA PRO A 28 61.79 -26.97 55.49
C PRO A 28 60.38 -27.38 55.88
N LEU A 29 59.42 -27.25 54.95
CA LEU A 29 58.00 -27.52 55.23
C LEU A 29 57.78 -28.94 55.79
N LYS A 30 58.54 -29.92 55.30
CA LYS A 30 58.52 -31.31 55.81
C LYS A 30 58.88 -31.40 57.30
N GLU A 31 59.91 -30.66 57.73
CA GLU A 31 60.31 -30.62 59.14
C GLU A 31 59.27 -29.88 59.99
N PHE A 32 58.68 -28.81 59.44
CA PHE A 32 57.61 -28.09 60.11
C PHE A 32 56.37 -28.95 60.37
N VAL A 33 55.95 -29.78 59.39
CA VAL A 33 54.87 -30.76 59.59
C VAL A 33 55.23 -31.78 60.67
N LYS A 34 56.47 -32.28 60.68
CA LYS A 34 56.96 -33.27 61.66
C LYS A 34 56.98 -32.71 63.09
N ILE A 35 57.44 -31.46 63.26
CA ILE A 35 57.41 -30.75 64.54
C ILE A 35 55.95 -30.54 64.98
N SER A 36 55.09 -30.10 64.07
CA SER A 36 53.67 -29.88 64.37
C SER A 36 52.96 -31.18 64.77
N SER A 37 53.24 -32.31 64.10
CA SER A 37 52.70 -33.63 64.46
C SER A 37 53.06 -34.03 65.88
N LYS A 38 54.31 -33.79 66.31
CA LYS A 38 54.77 -34.09 67.67
C LYS A 38 54.12 -33.20 68.74
N ILE A 39 53.96 -31.91 68.45
CA ILE A 39 53.37 -30.95 69.42
C ILE A 39 51.86 -31.14 69.53
N LEU A 40 51.18 -31.45 68.42
CA LEU A 40 49.72 -31.66 68.38
C LEU A 40 49.29 -33.06 68.85
N ASP A 41 50.24 -33.97 69.11
CA ASP A 41 50.01 -35.39 69.40
C ASP A 41 49.05 -36.06 68.39
N LYS A 42 49.29 -35.79 67.09
CA LYS A 42 48.46 -36.28 65.99
C LYS A 42 49.31 -36.89 64.89
N ASN A 43 48.88 -38.05 64.41
CA ASN A 43 49.48 -38.69 63.24
C ASN A 43 49.21 -37.84 62.00
N ILE A 44 50.24 -37.57 61.19
CA ILE A 44 50.10 -36.86 59.91
C ILE A 44 50.66 -37.73 58.78
N LEU A 45 49.81 -38.11 57.83
CA LEU A 45 50.17 -38.90 56.66
C LEU A 45 50.65 -37.98 55.52
N LEU A 46 51.85 -38.24 55.01
CA LEU A 46 52.48 -37.51 53.91
C LEU A 46 52.45 -38.35 52.63
N ASN A 47 51.67 -37.93 51.63
CA ASN A 47 51.53 -38.67 50.37
C ASN A 47 52.52 -38.21 49.26
N SER A 48 53.31 -37.16 49.50
CA SER A 48 54.26 -36.60 48.53
C SER A 48 55.39 -35.83 49.20
N GLU A 49 56.51 -35.66 48.51
CA GLU A 49 57.59 -34.77 48.97
C GLU A 49 57.10 -33.32 49.07
N LEU A 50 57.09 -32.79 50.29
CA LEU A 50 56.73 -31.41 50.55
C LEU A 50 57.88 -30.48 50.17
N LYS A 51 57.66 -29.64 49.16
CA LYS A 51 58.57 -28.57 48.74
C LYS A 51 58.13 -27.24 49.35
N GLY A 52 59.09 -26.46 49.84
CA GLY A 52 58.87 -25.13 50.44
C GLY A 52 59.52 -24.99 51.81
N SER A 53 59.57 -23.76 52.31
CA SER A 53 60.00 -23.42 53.66
C SER A 53 58.98 -22.53 54.35
N VAL A 54 59.08 -22.44 55.67
CA VAL A 54 58.18 -21.64 56.52
C VAL A 54 59.02 -20.73 57.39
N ASP A 55 58.73 -19.43 57.30
CA ASP A 55 59.23 -18.40 58.21
C ASP A 55 58.10 -17.99 59.16
N PHE A 56 58.38 -18.01 60.46
CA PHE A 56 57.42 -17.57 61.46
C PHE A 56 58.12 -17.02 62.70
N TYR A 57 57.70 -15.82 63.10
CA TYR A 57 58.22 -15.11 64.25
C TYR A 57 57.11 -14.92 65.28
N SER A 58 57.16 -15.68 66.38
CA SER A 58 56.21 -15.50 67.47
C SER A 58 56.72 -14.52 68.52
N THR A 59 55.85 -13.60 68.95
CA THR A 59 56.09 -12.73 70.11
C THR A 59 55.53 -13.31 71.41
N LYS A 60 54.72 -14.37 71.32
CA LYS A 60 54.10 -15.09 72.44
C LYS A 60 54.18 -16.62 72.23
N PRO A 61 54.04 -17.42 73.28
CA PRO A 61 53.92 -18.87 73.13
C PRO A 61 52.70 -19.29 72.30
N LEU A 62 52.89 -20.17 71.31
CA LEU A 62 51.80 -20.74 70.52
C LEU A 62 50.99 -21.77 71.32
N LYS A 63 49.65 -21.71 71.22
CA LYS A 63 48.75 -22.79 71.65
C LYS A 63 48.58 -23.84 70.55
N GLU A 64 48.17 -25.06 70.89
CA GLU A 64 47.95 -26.16 69.93
C GLU A 64 46.97 -25.79 68.80
N GLU A 65 45.85 -25.16 69.12
CA GLU A 65 44.88 -24.68 68.12
C GLU A 65 45.50 -23.66 67.15
N GLN A 66 46.34 -22.76 67.67
CA GLN A 66 47.03 -21.75 66.87
C GLN A 66 48.10 -22.40 65.99
N LEU A 67 48.77 -23.44 66.48
CA LEU A 67 49.73 -24.22 65.71
C LEU A 67 49.05 -25.00 64.59
N LEU A 68 47.86 -25.58 64.83
CA LEU A 68 47.07 -26.26 63.80
C LEU A 68 46.63 -25.29 62.69
N VAL A 69 46.16 -24.08 63.06
CA VAL A 69 45.82 -23.04 62.10
C VAL A 69 47.06 -22.61 61.29
N LEU A 70 48.20 -22.44 61.96
CA LEU A 70 49.46 -22.08 61.32
C LEU A 70 49.94 -23.18 60.36
N LEU A 71 49.86 -24.44 60.77
CA LEU A 71 50.14 -25.61 59.93
C LEU A 71 49.25 -25.62 58.68
N LYS A 72 47.93 -25.45 58.86
CA LYS A 72 46.98 -25.43 57.75
C LYS A 72 47.25 -24.27 56.78
N ASN A 73 47.60 -23.10 57.30
CA ASN A 73 47.93 -21.93 56.48
C ASN A 73 49.25 -22.11 55.73
N SER A 74 50.29 -22.59 56.41
CA SER A 74 51.61 -22.85 55.80
C SER A 74 51.56 -23.94 54.73
N LEU A 75 50.73 -24.97 54.91
CA LEU A 75 50.47 -25.97 53.87
C LEU A 75 49.71 -25.36 52.68
N ASN A 76 48.67 -24.57 52.94
CA ASN A 76 47.87 -23.92 51.90
C ASN A 76 48.69 -22.92 51.05
N THR A 77 49.56 -22.11 51.66
CA THR A 77 50.43 -21.18 50.93
C THR A 77 51.44 -21.90 50.03
N ASN A 78 51.87 -23.08 50.43
CA ASN A 78 52.79 -23.93 49.67
C ASN A 78 52.08 -24.91 48.71
N GLY A 79 50.77 -24.76 48.49
CA GLY A 79 50.02 -25.54 47.49
C GLY A 79 49.60 -26.94 47.95
N TYR A 80 49.46 -27.16 49.26
CA TYR A 80 48.96 -28.39 49.86
C TYR A 80 47.70 -28.11 50.68
N ASP A 81 46.86 -29.12 50.88
CA ASP A 81 45.73 -29.04 51.80
C ASP A 81 45.86 -30.09 52.90
N LEU A 82 45.29 -29.78 54.07
CA LEU A 82 45.31 -30.64 55.26
C LEU A 82 43.88 -31.14 55.51
N ILE A 83 43.65 -32.42 55.26
CA ILE A 83 42.36 -33.08 55.49
C ILE A 83 42.39 -33.74 56.87
N ASP A 84 41.38 -33.46 57.68
CA ASP A 84 41.17 -34.12 58.98
C ASP A 84 40.46 -35.46 58.76
N GLU A 85 41.17 -36.56 58.97
CA GLU A 85 40.58 -37.89 59.05
C GLU A 85 40.40 -38.24 60.53
N LYS A 86 39.35 -39.00 60.86
CA LYS A 86 38.94 -39.30 62.25
C LYS A 86 40.08 -39.68 63.22
N TYR A 87 41.18 -40.24 62.72
CA TYR A 87 42.34 -40.68 63.53
C TYR A 87 43.70 -40.06 63.13
N TYR A 88 43.79 -39.28 62.03
CA TYR A 88 45.05 -38.70 61.53
C TYR A 88 44.78 -37.52 60.58
N TYR A 89 45.75 -36.64 60.38
CA TYR A 89 45.66 -35.65 59.30
C TYR A 89 46.33 -36.17 58.03
N LYS A 90 45.73 -35.92 56.87
CA LYS A 90 46.30 -36.27 55.58
C LYS A 90 46.71 -35.01 54.82
N VAL A 91 47.99 -34.92 54.45
CA VAL A 91 48.47 -33.83 53.59
C VAL A 91 48.36 -34.28 52.14
N ILE A 92 47.57 -33.56 51.36
CA ILE A 92 47.43 -33.78 49.92
C ILE A 92 47.97 -32.58 49.17
N LYS A 93 48.60 -32.81 48.02
CA LYS A 93 48.87 -31.71 47.08
C LYS A 93 47.52 -31.14 46.65
N LYS A 94 47.39 -29.82 46.67
CA LYS A 94 46.18 -29.14 46.18
C LYS A 94 46.18 -29.27 44.67
N ASP A 95 45.77 -30.43 44.18
CA ASP A 95 45.63 -30.68 42.76
C ASP A 95 44.67 -29.63 42.21
N ALA A 96 45.17 -28.85 41.26
CA ALA A 96 44.44 -27.79 40.59
C ALA A 96 43.40 -28.38 39.61
N THR A 97 42.51 -29.27 40.06
CA THR A 97 41.61 -30.02 39.17
C THR A 97 40.30 -30.48 39.83
N SER A 98 39.66 -29.71 40.70
CA SER A 98 38.20 -29.88 40.84
C SER A 98 37.49 -29.18 39.67
N ILE A 99 37.64 -29.77 38.48
CA ILE A 99 36.78 -29.47 37.33
C ILE A 99 35.36 -29.81 37.76
N LYS A 100 34.50 -28.80 37.81
CA LYS A 100 33.07 -28.98 38.10
C LYS A 100 32.26 -28.80 36.83
N SER A 101 31.01 -29.24 36.87
CA SER A 101 30.05 -29.02 35.80
C SER A 101 28.78 -28.36 36.34
N LYS A 102 28.16 -27.53 35.50
CA LYS A 102 26.86 -26.91 35.79
C LYS A 102 26.03 -26.84 34.52
N THR A 103 24.80 -27.35 34.58
CA THR A 103 23.85 -27.32 33.48
C THR A 103 22.85 -26.18 33.66
N ILE A 104 22.58 -25.44 32.59
CA ILE A 104 21.62 -24.34 32.55
C ILE A 104 20.58 -24.64 31.48
N VAL A 105 19.32 -24.74 31.87
CA VAL A 105 18.18 -24.87 30.95
C VAL A 105 17.77 -23.48 30.47
N LEU A 106 17.72 -23.29 29.15
CA LEU A 106 17.45 -22.02 28.50
C LEU A 106 15.96 -21.91 28.16
N LYS A 107 15.34 -20.76 28.46
CA LYS A 107 13.90 -20.53 28.29
C LYS A 107 13.53 -19.74 27.04
N ASN A 108 14.41 -18.84 26.58
CA ASN A 108 14.09 -17.90 25.51
C ASN A 108 15.12 -17.87 24.36
N ILE A 109 16.33 -18.39 24.56
CA ILE A 109 17.32 -18.57 23.48
C ILE A 109 17.47 -20.04 23.10
N ASP A 110 17.68 -20.31 21.81
CA ASP A 110 18.03 -21.65 21.33
C ASP A 110 19.48 -21.99 21.70
N VAL A 111 19.70 -23.22 22.17
CA VAL A 111 21.02 -23.69 22.63
C VAL A 111 22.05 -23.68 21.50
N ASN A 112 21.67 -23.90 20.24
CA ASN A 112 22.61 -23.86 19.11
C ASN A 112 23.06 -22.43 18.81
N GLU A 113 22.13 -21.47 18.85
CA GLU A 113 22.43 -20.03 18.67
C GLU A 113 23.36 -19.55 19.79
N LEU A 114 23.02 -19.86 21.05
CA LEU A 114 23.86 -19.51 22.19
C LEU A 114 25.25 -20.16 22.10
N TYR A 115 25.33 -21.44 21.75
CA TYR A 115 26.60 -22.17 21.64
C TYR A 115 27.53 -21.58 20.58
N LEU A 116 26.99 -21.17 19.42
CA LEU A 116 27.76 -20.47 18.39
C LEU A 116 28.30 -19.13 18.90
N ASN A 117 27.46 -18.35 19.58
CA ASN A 117 27.87 -17.07 20.17
C ASN A 117 28.99 -17.25 21.22
N LEU A 118 28.86 -18.25 22.09
CA LEU A 118 29.87 -18.57 23.10
C LEU A 118 31.18 -19.07 22.48
N LYS A 119 31.12 -19.89 21.42
CA LYS A 119 32.31 -20.40 20.73
C LYS A 119 33.08 -19.28 20.01
N ASN A 120 32.37 -18.28 19.51
CA ASN A 120 32.97 -17.15 18.80
C ASN A 120 33.59 -16.09 19.74
N MET A 121 33.28 -16.13 21.04
CA MET A 121 33.86 -15.22 22.03
C MET A 121 35.28 -15.63 22.43
N LYS A 122 36.28 -14.89 21.95
CA LYS A 122 37.68 -15.01 22.41
C LYS A 122 37.90 -14.20 23.68
N SER A 123 37.63 -14.78 24.87
CA SER A 123 38.00 -14.16 26.15
C SER A 123 38.79 -15.13 27.04
N GLU A 124 39.69 -14.59 27.86
CA GLU A 124 40.54 -15.39 28.77
C GLU A 124 39.74 -16.22 29.77
N ILE A 125 38.52 -15.78 30.09
CA ILE A 125 37.58 -16.49 30.97
C ILE A 125 37.12 -17.81 30.34
N PHE A 126 37.14 -17.91 29.00
CA PHE A 126 36.68 -19.06 28.22
C PHE A 126 37.81 -20.02 27.81
N LYS A 127 39.09 -19.67 27.99
CA LYS A 127 40.23 -20.48 27.54
C LYS A 127 40.28 -21.89 28.16
N ASN A 128 39.75 -22.06 29.36
CA ASN A 128 39.78 -23.31 30.12
C ASN A 128 38.37 -23.82 30.50
N VAL A 129 37.38 -23.57 29.65
CA VAL A 129 35.99 -23.95 29.88
C VAL A 129 35.44 -24.69 28.68
N ASN A 130 34.93 -25.90 28.90
CA ASN A 130 34.26 -26.69 27.88
C ASN A 130 32.74 -26.50 27.97
N PHE A 131 32.10 -26.42 26.81
CA PHE A 131 30.66 -26.33 26.68
C PHE A 131 30.11 -27.58 26.02
N LEU A 132 29.14 -28.23 26.66
CA LEU A 132 28.35 -29.30 26.07
C LEU A 132 26.94 -28.80 25.83
N LYS A 133 26.50 -28.82 24.57
CA LYS A 133 25.12 -28.48 24.21
C LYS A 133 24.24 -29.72 24.29
N MET A 134 23.04 -29.58 24.85
CA MET A 134 22.02 -30.62 24.90
C MET A 134 20.78 -30.11 24.15
N ASN A 135 20.61 -30.60 22.92
CA ASN A 135 19.51 -30.16 22.06
C ASN A 135 18.15 -30.68 22.54
N THR A 136 18.10 -31.81 23.25
CA THR A 136 16.86 -32.48 23.68
C THR A 136 16.04 -31.66 24.67
N ASN A 137 16.69 -30.90 25.56
CA ASN A 137 16.04 -30.11 26.59
C ASN A 137 16.47 -28.63 26.58
N ASN A 138 17.03 -28.16 25.46
CA ASN A 138 17.51 -26.80 25.27
C ASN A 138 18.41 -26.32 26.43
N SER A 139 19.42 -27.12 26.80
CA SER A 139 20.30 -26.81 27.93
C SER A 139 21.78 -26.84 27.54
N ILE A 140 22.59 -26.06 28.25
CA ILE A 140 24.04 -26.00 28.07
C ILE A 140 24.74 -26.36 29.37
N THR A 141 25.69 -27.28 29.29
CA THR A 141 26.53 -27.69 30.41
C THR A 141 27.91 -27.04 30.28
N ILE A 142 28.30 -26.33 31.34
CA ILE A 142 29.58 -25.63 31.45
C ILE A 142 30.49 -26.50 32.32
N ILE A 143 31.68 -26.83 31.82
CA ILE A 143 32.67 -27.67 32.50
C ILE A 143 33.95 -26.86 32.68
N GLY A 144 34.40 -26.66 33.93
CA GLY A 144 35.61 -25.89 34.21
C GLY A 144 35.83 -25.60 35.70
N LYS A 145 36.60 -24.54 35.99
CA LYS A 145 36.81 -24.05 37.37
C LYS A 145 35.54 -23.37 37.90
N GLU A 146 35.25 -23.54 39.19
CA GLU A 146 34.06 -22.98 39.87
C GLU A 146 33.85 -21.48 39.59
N ASN A 147 34.91 -20.66 39.68
CA ASN A 147 34.82 -19.22 39.43
C ASN A 147 34.41 -18.89 37.98
N SER A 148 34.94 -19.64 37.01
CA SER A 148 34.59 -19.49 35.60
C SER A 148 33.15 -19.91 35.34
N ILE A 149 32.72 -21.04 35.92
CA ILE A 149 31.34 -21.53 35.82
C ILE A 149 30.36 -20.47 36.33
N ASN A 150 30.60 -19.90 37.51
CA ASN A 150 29.68 -18.92 38.10
C ASN A 150 29.59 -17.62 37.29
N THR A 151 30.71 -17.15 36.74
CA THR A 151 30.75 -15.95 35.88
C THR A 151 29.99 -16.19 34.58
N ILE A 152 30.28 -17.30 33.90
CA ILE A 152 29.65 -17.65 32.62
C ILE A 152 28.16 -17.97 32.81
N SER A 153 27.79 -18.61 33.92
CA SER A 153 26.39 -18.89 34.24
C SER A 153 25.57 -17.60 34.34
N LYS A 154 26.09 -16.57 35.01
CA LYS A 154 25.42 -15.26 35.11
C LYS A 154 25.28 -14.61 33.74
N TYR A 155 26.31 -14.68 32.90
CA TYR A 155 26.29 -14.16 31.54
C TYR A 155 25.21 -14.85 30.69
N ILE A 156 25.16 -16.18 30.69
CA ILE A 156 24.16 -16.97 29.96
C ILE A 156 22.74 -16.66 30.44
N LEU A 157 22.51 -16.60 31.75
CA LEU A 157 21.20 -16.27 32.31
C LEU A 157 20.74 -14.84 31.93
N ASN A 158 21.66 -13.89 31.82
CA ASN A 158 21.34 -12.54 31.36
C ASN A 158 20.99 -12.49 29.87
N ILE A 159 21.71 -13.24 29.03
CA ILE A 159 21.37 -13.37 27.60
C ILE A 159 19.99 -14.02 27.44
N ASP A 160 19.75 -15.14 28.14
CA ASP A 160 18.48 -15.86 28.04
C ASP A 160 17.30 -14.99 28.51
N LYS A 161 17.47 -14.16 29.55
CA LYS A 161 16.44 -13.19 29.94
C LYS A 161 16.21 -12.08 28.92
N ASN A 162 17.27 -11.62 28.25
CA ASN A 162 17.19 -10.50 27.30
C ASN A 162 16.73 -10.92 25.90
N ASN A 163 16.86 -12.20 25.53
CA ASN A 163 16.37 -12.68 24.25
C ASN A 163 14.84 -12.79 24.29
N LYS A 164 14.14 -11.79 23.74
CA LYS A 164 12.68 -11.78 23.73
C LYS A 164 12.17 -12.79 22.71
N LYS A 165 11.27 -13.68 23.13
CA LYS A 165 10.59 -14.63 22.24
C LYS A 165 10.10 -13.93 20.97
N ARG A 166 10.45 -14.50 19.82
CA ARG A 166 9.89 -14.09 18.53
C ARG A 166 8.43 -14.52 18.51
N VAL A 167 7.54 -13.59 18.17
CA VAL A 167 6.12 -13.87 18.02
C VAL A 167 5.79 -13.96 16.53
N SER A 168 4.93 -14.92 16.18
CA SER A 168 4.34 -15.05 14.86
C SER A 168 2.91 -14.52 14.91
N LYS A 169 2.54 -13.67 13.95
CA LYS A 169 1.18 -13.16 13.81
C LYS A 169 0.77 -13.18 12.35
N VAL A 170 -0.40 -13.73 12.08
CA VAL A 170 -1.04 -13.70 10.76
C VAL A 170 -2.06 -12.56 10.76
N ILE A 171 -1.97 -11.68 9.77
CA ILE A 171 -2.88 -10.54 9.60
C ILE A 171 -3.56 -10.68 8.25
N THR A 172 -4.87 -10.94 8.28
CA THR A 172 -5.71 -11.00 7.08
C THR A 172 -6.22 -9.62 6.73
N LEU A 173 -6.02 -9.21 5.48
CA LEU A 173 -6.46 -7.90 4.99
C LEU A 173 -7.88 -7.97 4.44
N LYS A 174 -8.67 -6.93 4.73
CA LYS A 174 -10.09 -6.87 4.37
C LYS A 174 -10.33 -6.06 3.10
N ASN A 175 -9.60 -4.97 2.91
CA ASN A 175 -9.90 -3.96 1.90
C ASN A 175 -8.79 -3.82 0.85
N SER A 176 -7.54 -4.05 1.25
CA SER A 176 -6.36 -3.90 0.42
C SER A 176 -5.76 -5.23 0.00
N GLU A 177 -5.13 -5.25 -1.18
CA GLU A 177 -4.36 -6.40 -1.64
C GLU A 177 -3.05 -6.53 -0.85
N ALA A 178 -2.85 -7.70 -0.24
CA ALA A 178 -1.66 -8.04 0.53
C ALA A 178 -0.37 -7.84 -0.25
N LYS A 179 -0.38 -8.15 -1.55
CA LYS A 179 0.76 -7.93 -2.45
C LYS A 179 1.23 -6.48 -2.49
N ASN A 180 0.32 -5.52 -2.46
CA ASN A 180 0.64 -4.09 -2.51
C ASN A 180 1.14 -3.60 -1.15
N ILE A 181 0.50 -4.04 -0.06
CA ILE A 181 0.91 -3.70 1.31
C ILE A 181 2.29 -4.27 1.64
N THR A 182 2.59 -5.51 1.25
CA THR A 182 3.90 -6.13 1.48
C THR A 182 5.04 -5.32 0.84
N LYS A 183 4.83 -4.76 -0.35
CA LYS A 183 5.83 -3.87 -0.98
C LYS A 183 6.10 -2.63 -0.13
N ILE A 184 5.05 -1.96 0.36
CA ILE A 184 5.15 -0.77 1.22
C ILE A 184 5.87 -1.10 2.52
N ILE A 185 5.55 -2.25 3.13
CA ILE A 185 6.18 -2.71 4.37
C ILE A 185 7.65 -3.01 4.15
N ASN A 186 8.02 -3.75 3.11
CA ASN A 186 9.42 -4.06 2.81
C ASN A 186 10.25 -2.79 2.55
N ASP A 187 9.68 -1.80 1.86
CA ASP A 187 10.28 -0.47 1.68
C ASP A 187 10.46 0.27 3.02
N TYR A 188 9.47 0.18 3.91
CA TYR A 188 9.54 0.79 5.24
C TYR A 188 10.60 0.12 6.13
N LEU A 189 10.69 -1.22 6.10
CA LEU A 189 11.65 -2.00 6.88
C LEU A 189 13.10 -1.74 6.44
N SER A 190 13.33 -1.71 5.12
CA SER A 190 14.65 -1.43 4.55
C SER A 190 15.14 -0.02 4.89
N LYS A 191 14.29 1.01 4.72
CA LYS A 191 14.65 2.41 5.02
C LYS A 191 14.93 2.66 6.50
N ASN A 192 14.17 2.03 7.40
CA ASN A 192 14.34 2.20 8.85
C ASN A 192 15.35 1.23 9.48
N LYS A 193 16.06 0.43 8.68
CA LYS A 193 17.04 -0.58 9.15
C LYS A 193 16.47 -1.51 10.23
N ILE A 194 15.18 -1.85 10.11
CA ILE A 194 14.52 -2.77 11.04
C ILE A 194 14.94 -4.19 10.67
N SER A 195 15.96 -4.70 11.36
CA SER A 195 16.42 -6.08 11.20
C SER A 195 15.60 -7.06 12.06
N ASN A 196 15.65 -8.34 11.70
CA ASN A 196 15.04 -9.47 12.44
C ASN A 196 13.50 -9.52 12.47
N LEU A 197 12.80 -8.75 11.62
CA LEU A 197 11.38 -8.98 11.31
C LEU A 197 11.27 -9.67 9.96
N PHE A 198 10.72 -10.89 9.95
CA PHE A 198 10.38 -11.61 8.74
C PHE A 198 8.92 -11.31 8.36
N VAL A 199 8.70 -10.94 7.10
CA VAL A 199 7.37 -10.67 6.54
C VAL A 199 7.19 -11.60 5.34
N SER A 200 6.17 -12.44 5.40
CA SER A 200 5.78 -13.31 4.28
C SER A 200 4.37 -12.96 3.81
N LEU A 201 4.16 -13.06 2.50
CA LEU A 201 2.87 -12.85 1.85
C LEU A 201 2.23 -14.22 1.60
N ASP A 202 1.01 -14.40 2.06
CA ASP A 202 0.12 -15.48 1.62
C ASP A 202 -0.93 -14.89 0.66
N ILE A 203 -0.80 -15.25 -0.62
CA ILE A 203 -1.63 -14.69 -1.69
C ILE A 203 -3.04 -15.25 -1.62
N ASP A 204 -3.17 -16.55 -1.34
CA ASP A 204 -4.44 -17.27 -1.41
C ASP A 204 -5.40 -16.81 -0.30
N SER A 205 -4.85 -16.53 0.89
CA SER A 205 -5.62 -16.01 2.03
C SER A 205 -5.62 -14.48 2.15
N ASN A 206 -5.04 -13.75 1.19
CA ASN A 206 -4.82 -12.29 1.26
C ASN A 206 -4.28 -11.82 2.63
N SER A 207 -3.27 -12.53 3.14
CA SER A 207 -2.77 -12.35 4.51
C SER A 207 -1.26 -12.11 4.54
N LEU A 208 -0.79 -11.43 5.58
CA LEU A 208 0.62 -11.24 5.88
C LEU A 208 1.00 -11.99 7.15
N VAL A 209 2.09 -12.76 7.08
CA VAL A 209 2.68 -13.45 8.22
C VAL A 209 3.88 -12.63 8.71
N LEU A 210 3.80 -12.15 9.95
CA LEU A 210 4.83 -11.37 10.62
C LEU A 210 5.52 -12.20 11.68
N ILE A 211 6.85 -12.35 11.61
CA ILE A 211 7.64 -13.11 12.59
C ILE A 211 8.81 -12.27 13.08
N GLY A 212 8.73 -11.77 14.32
CA GLY A 212 9.76 -10.88 14.87
C GLY A 212 9.58 -10.62 16.36
N SER A 213 10.23 -9.57 16.87
CA SER A 213 9.99 -9.16 18.26
C SER A 213 8.57 -8.62 18.45
N SER A 214 7.95 -8.84 19.61
CA SER A 214 6.58 -8.38 19.89
C SER A 214 6.38 -6.88 19.61
N LYS A 215 7.37 -6.03 19.92
CA LYS A 215 7.32 -4.59 19.62
C LYS A 215 7.24 -4.29 18.12
N GLN A 216 8.02 -4.99 17.30
CA GLN A 216 8.04 -4.80 15.84
C GLN A 216 6.74 -5.28 15.21
N VAL A 217 6.23 -6.44 15.65
CA VAL A 217 4.97 -6.99 15.13
C VAL A 217 3.81 -6.04 15.42
N ILE A 218 3.69 -5.50 16.63
CA ILE A 218 2.65 -4.51 16.98
C ILE A 218 2.80 -3.22 16.16
N LEU A 219 4.03 -2.76 15.93
CA LEU A 219 4.27 -1.56 15.13
C LEU A 219 3.80 -1.73 13.68
N ILE A 220 4.16 -2.85 13.04
CA ILE A 220 3.77 -3.13 11.66
C ILE A 220 2.28 -3.46 11.56
N GLU A 221 1.70 -4.12 12.55
CA GLU A 221 0.26 -4.33 12.64
C GLU A 221 -0.52 -3.01 12.64
N ASN A 222 -0.12 -2.05 13.48
CA ASN A 222 -0.76 -0.74 13.51
C ASN A 222 -0.64 0.00 12.17
N LEU A 223 0.52 -0.12 11.51
CA LEU A 223 0.72 0.44 10.18
C LEU A 223 -0.19 -0.24 9.14
N ILE A 224 -0.29 -1.56 9.17
CA ILE A 224 -1.19 -2.32 8.29
C ILE A 224 -2.64 -1.87 8.48
N ASN A 225 -3.11 -1.75 9.73
CA ASN A 225 -4.47 -1.31 10.03
C ASN A 225 -4.75 0.13 9.53
N GLN A 226 -3.73 0.99 9.44
CA GLN A 226 -3.87 2.33 8.87
C GLN A 226 -3.86 2.34 7.34
N LEU A 227 -3.28 1.32 6.70
CA LEU A 227 -3.21 1.16 5.25
C LEU A 227 -4.42 0.39 4.69
N ASP A 228 -4.97 -0.56 5.45
CA ASP A 228 -6.11 -1.41 5.04
C ASP A 228 -7.45 -0.67 5.12
N LYS A 229 -7.58 0.39 4.32
CA LYS A 229 -8.78 1.23 4.23
C LYS A 229 -9.65 0.80 3.07
N ASP A 230 -10.95 0.97 3.23
CA ASP A 230 -11.94 0.75 2.19
C ASP A 230 -11.59 1.51 0.89
N GLU A 231 -11.71 0.81 -0.23
CA GLU A 231 -11.50 1.41 -1.55
C GLU A 231 -12.74 2.22 -1.97
N ILE A 232 -12.55 3.49 -2.30
CA ILE A 232 -13.63 4.34 -2.81
C ILE A 232 -13.98 3.90 -4.24
N GLN A 233 -15.28 3.79 -4.54
CA GLN A 233 -15.76 3.50 -5.88
C GLN A 233 -16.35 4.76 -6.55
N VAL A 234 -16.18 4.85 -7.87
CA VAL A 234 -16.70 5.93 -8.70
C VAL A 234 -17.48 5.33 -9.85
N TYR A 235 -18.77 5.63 -9.91
CA TYR A 235 -19.62 5.31 -11.04
C TYR A 235 -19.52 6.41 -12.09
N LEU A 236 -19.15 6.06 -13.31
CA LEU A 236 -18.98 7.00 -14.40
C LEU A 236 -20.07 6.78 -15.44
N LYS A 237 -20.76 7.86 -15.79
CA LYS A 237 -21.70 7.89 -16.91
C LYS A 237 -21.12 8.79 -18.00
N ALA A 238 -20.92 8.25 -19.19
CA ALA A 238 -20.59 9.05 -20.36
C ALA A 238 -21.80 9.15 -21.30
N LYS A 239 -21.94 10.29 -21.96
CA LYS A 239 -22.91 10.52 -23.04
C LYS A 239 -22.17 11.05 -24.25
N ILE A 240 -22.32 10.38 -25.37
CA ILE A 240 -21.74 10.78 -26.65
C ILE A 240 -22.88 11.20 -27.55
N VAL A 241 -22.77 12.42 -28.04
CA VAL A 241 -23.86 13.12 -28.67
C VAL A 241 -23.39 13.73 -29.98
N GLU A 242 -24.12 13.46 -31.06
CA GLU A 242 -23.95 14.15 -32.33
C GLU A 242 -24.99 15.27 -32.39
N VAL A 243 -24.53 16.50 -32.59
CA VAL A 243 -25.36 17.69 -32.64
C VAL A 243 -25.39 18.23 -34.06
N ASN A 244 -26.59 18.45 -34.59
CA ASN A 244 -26.79 19.13 -35.87
C ASN A 244 -26.91 20.64 -35.60
N ARG A 245 -25.94 21.43 -36.06
CA ARG A 245 -25.89 22.87 -35.75
C ARG A 245 -27.04 23.66 -36.40
N THR A 246 -27.54 23.24 -37.55
CA THR A 246 -28.64 23.92 -38.25
C THR A 246 -29.94 23.76 -37.47
N LEU A 247 -30.27 22.52 -37.11
CA LEU A 247 -31.46 22.22 -36.29
C LEU A 247 -31.32 22.78 -34.88
N LEU A 248 -30.12 22.76 -34.26
CA LEU A 248 -29.91 23.36 -32.95
C LEU A 248 -30.16 24.87 -32.95
N LYS A 249 -29.77 25.58 -34.02
CA LYS A 249 -30.07 27.00 -34.19
C LYS A 249 -31.57 27.23 -34.36
N GLU A 250 -32.24 26.45 -35.20
CA GLU A 250 -33.68 26.55 -35.42
C GLU A 250 -34.48 26.29 -34.14
N VAL A 251 -34.17 25.20 -33.43
CA VAL A 251 -34.78 24.84 -32.15
C VAL A 251 -34.47 25.88 -31.07
N GLY A 252 -33.22 26.36 -31.03
CA GLY A 252 -32.80 27.43 -30.13
C GLY A 252 -33.51 28.77 -30.38
N MET A 253 -33.84 29.08 -31.64
CA MET A 253 -34.65 30.25 -32.02
C MET A 253 -36.13 30.05 -31.72
N LYS A 254 -36.69 28.87 -32.06
CA LYS A 254 -38.10 28.49 -31.83
C LYS A 254 -38.49 28.57 -30.35
N TYR A 255 -37.57 28.17 -29.47
CA TYR A 255 -37.83 28.02 -28.05
C TYR A 255 -37.13 29.08 -27.17
N GLY A 256 -36.35 29.99 -27.76
CA GLY A 256 -35.71 31.11 -27.06
C GLY A 256 -34.46 30.76 -26.25
N LEU A 257 -33.80 29.63 -26.52
CA LEU A 257 -32.64 29.12 -25.77
C LEU A 257 -31.30 29.80 -26.13
N LEU A 258 -31.25 30.60 -27.20
CA LEU A 258 -30.01 31.20 -27.73
C LEU A 258 -29.64 32.55 -27.08
N SER A 259 -30.29 32.95 -26.00
CA SER A 259 -30.23 34.32 -25.50
C SER A 259 -29.69 34.41 -24.05
N GLY A 260 -28.38 34.61 -23.90
CA GLY A 260 -27.78 35.28 -22.72
C GLY A 260 -26.87 34.52 -21.73
N LYS A 261 -25.83 35.24 -21.27
CA LYS A 261 -24.84 35.10 -20.16
C LYS A 261 -24.23 33.73 -19.80
N THR A 262 -22.89 33.70 -19.88
CA THR A 262 -22.01 32.55 -19.70
C THR A 262 -21.86 32.12 -18.23
N ASN A 263 -22.61 31.10 -17.82
CA ASN A 263 -22.20 30.24 -16.71
C ASN A 263 -21.52 28.98 -17.28
N SER A 264 -20.46 28.53 -16.62
CA SER A 264 -19.50 27.48 -17.04
C SER A 264 -20.09 26.08 -17.28
N SER A 265 -21.41 25.88 -17.23
CA SER A 265 -22.04 24.55 -17.12
C SER A 265 -23.26 24.33 -18.02
N GLY A 266 -23.54 25.20 -18.99
CA GLY A 266 -24.71 25.08 -19.88
C GLY A 266 -24.37 25.12 -21.37
N ILE A 267 -25.34 24.74 -22.23
CA ILE A 267 -25.27 24.82 -23.70
C ILE A 267 -24.83 26.20 -24.23
N TYR A 268 -24.96 27.24 -23.41
CA TYR A 268 -24.37 28.56 -23.66
C TYR A 268 -22.87 28.51 -23.97
N THR A 269 -22.06 27.62 -23.36
CA THR A 269 -20.64 27.44 -23.73
C THR A 269 -20.48 26.78 -25.09
N ILE A 270 -21.36 25.84 -25.43
CA ILE A 270 -21.35 25.18 -26.75
C ILE A 270 -21.66 26.21 -27.83
N ALA A 271 -22.70 27.03 -27.67
CA ALA A 271 -23.09 28.05 -28.66
C ALA A 271 -22.17 29.29 -28.66
N SER A 272 -21.71 29.78 -27.49
CA SER A 272 -20.85 30.97 -27.37
C SER A 272 -19.45 30.75 -27.92
N ASN A 273 -18.92 29.52 -27.82
CA ASN A 273 -17.65 29.14 -28.43
C ASN A 273 -17.69 29.12 -29.97
N PHE A 274 -18.85 29.36 -30.60
CA PHE A 274 -19.06 29.36 -32.06
C PHE A 274 -19.47 30.71 -32.68
N ASN A 275 -19.37 31.82 -31.95
CA ASN A 275 -19.64 33.22 -32.36
C ASN A 275 -21.07 33.58 -32.81
N SER A 276 -21.78 34.36 -31.98
CA SER A 276 -22.58 35.56 -32.36
C SER A 276 -23.32 36.12 -31.13
N ARG A 277 -23.23 37.43 -30.91
CA ARG A 277 -23.90 38.17 -29.82
C ARG A 277 -25.28 38.65 -30.29
N VAL A 278 -26.35 38.11 -29.71
CA VAL A 278 -27.71 38.68 -29.81
C VAL A 278 -28.37 38.61 -28.44
N SER A 279 -28.98 39.73 -28.03
CA SER A 279 -29.52 40.02 -26.70
C SER A 279 -31.04 39.83 -26.70
N ASN A 280 -31.58 39.00 -25.81
CA ASN A 280 -32.87 39.17 -25.09
C ASN A 280 -33.12 37.99 -24.11
N SER A 281 -32.97 38.21 -22.80
CA SER A 281 -32.89 37.17 -21.76
C SER A 281 -34.15 36.32 -21.54
N PHE A 282 -33.95 35.02 -21.30
CA PHE A 282 -34.91 34.12 -20.63
C PHE A 282 -34.39 33.88 -19.20
N ASP A 283 -35.15 34.26 -18.17
CA ASP A 283 -34.76 34.03 -16.77
C ASP A 283 -35.45 32.76 -16.24
N ILE A 284 -34.65 31.83 -15.69
CA ILE A 284 -35.13 30.58 -15.08
C ILE A 284 -35.92 30.88 -13.78
N SER A 285 -35.79 32.09 -13.23
CA SER A 285 -36.60 32.57 -12.10
C SER A 285 -38.10 32.70 -12.45
N ASP A 286 -38.46 32.99 -13.71
CA ASP A 286 -39.86 33.08 -14.18
C ASP A 286 -40.62 31.74 -14.19
N ILE A 287 -39.91 30.62 -13.95
CA ILE A 287 -40.48 29.27 -13.88
C ILE A 287 -40.80 28.86 -12.43
N GLY A 288 -40.43 29.66 -11.42
CA GLY A 288 -40.87 29.47 -10.03
C GLY A 288 -40.15 28.37 -9.24
N LEU A 289 -39.01 27.85 -9.72
CA LEU A 289 -38.24 26.80 -9.02
C LEU A 289 -36.90 27.32 -8.48
N SER A 290 -36.78 27.48 -7.16
CA SER A 290 -35.59 27.97 -6.46
C SER A 290 -34.79 26.86 -5.76
N LEU A 291 -34.03 26.04 -6.49
CA LEU A 291 -33.03 25.13 -5.89
C LEU A 291 -31.61 25.29 -6.48
N PRO A 292 -30.63 25.91 -5.80
CA PRO A 292 -29.39 26.43 -6.41
C PRO A 292 -28.43 25.39 -7.02
N THR A 293 -28.32 24.19 -6.45
CA THR A 293 -27.27 23.20 -6.79
C THR A 293 -27.72 22.08 -7.73
N LEU A 294 -29.03 21.84 -7.87
CA LEU A 294 -29.61 20.89 -8.84
C LEU A 294 -29.98 21.54 -10.20
N LYS A 295 -29.99 22.88 -10.27
CA LYS A 295 -30.40 23.63 -11.47
C LYS A 295 -29.51 23.38 -12.69
N SER A 296 -28.19 23.27 -12.51
CA SER A 296 -27.25 23.18 -13.63
C SER A 296 -27.33 21.84 -14.37
N SER A 297 -27.33 20.72 -13.65
CA SER A 297 -27.43 19.39 -14.27
C SER A 297 -28.83 19.12 -14.84
N LEU A 298 -29.90 19.56 -14.15
CA LEU A 298 -31.27 19.39 -14.60
C LEU A 298 -31.60 20.25 -15.83
N SER A 299 -31.11 21.50 -15.89
CA SER A 299 -31.30 22.38 -17.05
C SER A 299 -30.57 21.88 -18.30
N LEU A 300 -29.35 21.33 -18.14
CA LEU A 300 -28.62 20.70 -19.24
C LEU A 300 -29.36 19.47 -19.76
N ALA A 301 -29.82 18.60 -18.86
CA ALA A 301 -30.52 17.36 -19.21
C ALA A 301 -31.87 17.63 -19.91
N ALA A 302 -32.66 18.57 -19.39
CA ALA A 302 -33.91 19.00 -20.01
C ALA A 302 -33.71 19.64 -21.39
N THR A 303 -32.67 20.46 -21.54
CA THR A 303 -32.33 21.06 -22.83
C THR A 303 -31.88 20.02 -23.85
N LEU A 304 -31.03 19.06 -23.43
CA LEU A 304 -30.60 17.95 -24.28
C LEU A 304 -31.81 17.15 -24.79
N SER A 305 -32.77 16.89 -23.91
CA SER A 305 -33.98 16.13 -24.24
C SER A 305 -34.92 16.88 -25.19
N LEU A 306 -35.09 18.20 -25.04
CA LEU A 306 -35.84 19.03 -26.00
C LEU A 306 -35.18 19.06 -27.38
N LEU A 307 -33.84 19.17 -27.42
CA LEU A 307 -33.08 19.10 -28.66
C LEU A 307 -33.20 17.72 -29.31
N GLN A 308 -33.25 16.66 -28.50
CA GLN A 308 -33.45 15.28 -28.97
C GLN A 308 -34.85 15.08 -29.57
N GLU A 309 -35.90 15.59 -28.92
CA GLU A 309 -37.29 15.52 -29.42
C GLU A 309 -37.45 16.26 -30.76
N ASN A 310 -36.71 17.36 -30.95
CA ASN A 310 -36.74 18.14 -32.19
C ASN A 310 -35.60 17.76 -33.18
N TYR A 311 -35.00 16.58 -33.02
CA TYR A 311 -33.94 16.02 -33.88
C TYR A 311 -32.65 16.86 -34.01
N ALA A 312 -32.51 17.94 -33.25
CA ALA A 312 -31.30 18.77 -33.22
C ALA A 312 -30.10 18.06 -32.57
N LEU A 313 -30.37 16.98 -31.84
CA LEU A 313 -29.39 16.23 -31.07
C LEU A 313 -29.69 14.73 -31.17
N LYS A 314 -28.69 13.95 -31.60
CA LYS A 314 -28.75 12.49 -31.67
C LYS A 314 -27.80 11.90 -30.63
N ILE A 315 -28.32 11.15 -29.67
CA ILE A 315 -27.49 10.36 -28.76
C ILE A 315 -26.91 9.19 -29.55
N VAL A 316 -25.58 9.14 -29.64
CA VAL A 316 -24.86 8.06 -30.32
C VAL A 316 -24.68 6.89 -29.35
N SER A 317 -24.31 7.17 -28.10
CA SER A 317 -24.07 6.14 -27.08
C SER A 317 -24.11 6.71 -25.66
N GLU A 318 -24.53 5.90 -24.67
CA GLU A 318 -24.46 6.23 -23.24
C GLU A 318 -23.81 5.09 -22.42
N PRO A 319 -22.49 4.82 -22.55
CA PRO A 319 -21.87 3.80 -21.72
C PRO A 319 -21.77 4.28 -20.26
N SER A 320 -21.75 3.31 -19.36
CA SER A 320 -21.49 3.55 -17.95
C SER A 320 -20.60 2.45 -17.36
N ILE A 321 -19.75 2.82 -16.42
CA ILE A 321 -18.77 1.91 -15.83
C ILE A 321 -18.55 2.25 -14.35
N LEU A 322 -18.53 1.23 -13.49
CA LEU A 322 -18.13 1.35 -12.09
C LEU A 322 -16.63 1.11 -11.98
N CYS A 323 -15.92 2.04 -11.35
CA CYS A 323 -14.47 2.03 -11.25
C CYS A 323 -14.03 2.13 -9.79
N ILE A 324 -12.90 1.50 -9.48
CA ILE A 324 -12.24 1.67 -8.17
C ILE A 324 -11.27 2.85 -8.25
N ASN A 325 -11.18 3.64 -7.18
CA ASN A 325 -10.27 4.76 -7.07
C ASN A 325 -8.81 4.33 -7.35
N ASN A 326 -8.12 5.08 -8.22
CA ASN A 326 -6.76 4.84 -8.71
C ASN A 326 -6.55 3.55 -9.54
N LYS A 327 -7.57 2.73 -9.80
CA LYS A 327 -7.48 1.59 -10.72
C LYS A 327 -8.03 1.98 -12.09
N SER A 328 -7.40 1.47 -13.15
CA SER A 328 -7.88 1.68 -14.52
C SER A 328 -9.02 0.72 -14.79
N SER A 329 -10.04 1.18 -15.49
CA SER A 329 -11.18 0.37 -15.90
C SER A 329 -11.55 0.73 -17.33
N SER A 330 -12.04 -0.23 -18.09
CA SER A 330 -12.38 -0.05 -19.50
C SER A 330 -13.71 -0.71 -19.83
N ILE A 331 -14.42 -0.10 -20.78
CA ILE A 331 -15.62 -0.68 -21.39
C ILE A 331 -15.51 -0.54 -22.90
N TYR A 332 -15.79 -1.63 -23.61
CA TYR A 332 -15.88 -1.67 -25.07
C TYR A 332 -17.31 -2.05 -25.46
N VAL A 333 -17.88 -1.30 -26.40
CA VAL A 333 -19.21 -1.53 -26.97
C VAL A 333 -19.08 -1.39 -28.48
N GLY A 334 -19.12 -2.50 -29.22
CA GLY A 334 -18.93 -2.50 -30.66
C GLY A 334 -19.03 -3.88 -31.28
N GLU A 335 -18.71 -3.94 -32.56
CA GLU A 335 -18.72 -5.14 -33.39
C GLU A 335 -17.32 -5.34 -34.00
N SER A 336 -16.95 -6.57 -34.32
CA SER A 336 -15.70 -6.85 -35.02
C SER A 336 -16.04 -7.22 -36.46
N ILE A 337 -15.55 -6.44 -37.43
CA ILE A 337 -15.79 -6.70 -38.85
C ILE A 337 -14.53 -7.28 -39.51
N SER A 338 -14.72 -8.10 -40.54
CA SER A 338 -13.62 -8.64 -41.34
C SER A 338 -13.40 -7.77 -42.57
N LEU A 339 -12.21 -7.18 -42.67
CA LEU A 339 -11.73 -6.40 -43.81
C LEU A 339 -10.82 -7.27 -44.68
N GLN A 340 -11.09 -7.34 -45.98
CA GLN A 340 -10.23 -8.09 -46.90
C GLN A 340 -8.89 -7.34 -47.10
N THR A 341 -7.74 -7.93 -46.79
CA THR A 341 -6.43 -7.28 -46.94
C THR A 341 -5.73 -7.63 -48.24
N ASP A 342 -5.89 -8.88 -48.69
CA ASP A 342 -5.19 -9.41 -49.86
C ASP A 342 -6.09 -10.34 -50.66
N SER A 343 -5.82 -10.42 -51.96
CA SER A 343 -6.32 -11.49 -52.81
C SER A 343 -5.16 -12.04 -53.64
N THR A 344 -4.91 -13.34 -53.56
CA THR A 344 -3.90 -14.02 -54.40
C THR A 344 -4.60 -14.97 -55.36
N VAL A 345 -4.25 -14.90 -56.64
CA VAL A 345 -4.72 -15.87 -57.63
C VAL A 345 -3.71 -17.00 -57.64
N THR A 346 -4.16 -18.20 -57.26
CA THR A 346 -3.33 -19.41 -57.29
C THR A 346 -3.09 -19.84 -58.73
N THR A 347 -2.02 -20.61 -58.98
CA THR A 347 -1.63 -21.10 -60.31
C THR A 347 -2.72 -21.94 -61.02
N GLY A 348 -3.76 -22.39 -60.29
CA GLY A 348 -4.95 -23.06 -60.83
C GLY A 348 -6.15 -22.17 -61.13
N GLY A 349 -6.01 -20.83 -61.05
CA GLY A 349 -7.09 -19.87 -61.34
C GLY A 349 -8.05 -19.58 -60.18
N ASN A 350 -7.89 -20.25 -59.03
CA ASN A 350 -8.69 -19.97 -57.84
C ASN A 350 -8.16 -18.74 -57.10
N THR A 351 -9.03 -17.80 -56.76
CA THR A 351 -8.71 -16.63 -55.94
C THR A 351 -8.84 -16.96 -54.45
N SER A 352 -7.77 -16.77 -53.68
CA SER A 352 -7.77 -16.85 -52.22
C SER A 352 -7.85 -15.45 -51.64
N TYR A 353 -8.75 -15.23 -50.67
CA TYR A 353 -8.92 -13.95 -49.99
C TYR A 353 -8.38 -14.02 -48.56
N SER A 354 -7.60 -13.02 -48.15
CA SER A 354 -7.16 -12.83 -46.76
C SER A 354 -8.01 -11.77 -46.09
N TYR A 355 -8.36 -11.98 -44.82
CA TYR A 355 -9.18 -11.06 -44.04
C TYR A 355 -8.51 -10.71 -42.70
N GLU A 356 -8.47 -9.44 -42.36
CA GLU A 356 -8.09 -8.91 -41.04
C GLU A 356 -9.34 -8.52 -40.25
N ARG A 357 -9.40 -8.84 -38.96
CA ARG A 357 -10.50 -8.42 -38.09
C ARG A 357 -10.17 -7.07 -37.46
N THR A 358 -11.06 -6.11 -37.66
CA THR A 358 -10.96 -4.78 -37.06
C THR A 358 -12.18 -4.53 -36.17
N ASP A 359 -11.90 -4.14 -34.93
CA ASP A 359 -12.91 -3.76 -33.96
C ASP A 359 -13.46 -2.36 -34.29
N ILE A 360 -14.78 -2.24 -34.33
CA ILE A 360 -15.49 -1.00 -34.61
C ILE A 360 -16.52 -0.77 -33.52
N GLY A 361 -16.29 0.29 -32.74
CA GLY A 361 -17.27 0.76 -31.79
C GLY A 361 -16.68 1.78 -30.83
N LEU A 362 -17.22 1.79 -29.63
CA LEU A 362 -16.84 2.71 -28.58
C LEU A 362 -16.00 2.01 -27.52
N LYS A 363 -14.76 2.46 -27.36
CA LYS A 363 -13.90 2.11 -26.23
C LYS A 363 -13.78 3.31 -25.29
N LEU A 364 -14.13 3.13 -24.02
CA LEU A 364 -13.93 4.10 -22.96
C LEU A 364 -12.99 3.49 -21.91
N ASP A 365 -11.77 4.00 -21.86
CA ASP A 365 -10.80 3.70 -20.82
C ASP A 365 -10.77 4.86 -19.83
N VAL A 366 -10.87 4.56 -18.53
CA VAL A 366 -10.91 5.58 -17.49
C VAL A 366 -10.16 5.16 -16.23
N LYS A 367 -9.47 6.12 -15.63
CA LYS A 367 -8.82 5.97 -14.32
C LYS A 367 -9.24 7.12 -13.42
N PRO A 368 -10.15 6.89 -12.46
CA PRO A 368 -10.59 7.93 -11.54
C PRO A 368 -9.61 8.09 -10.37
N ARG A 369 -9.52 9.32 -9.86
CA ARG A 369 -8.84 9.65 -8.61
C ARG A 369 -9.68 10.65 -7.81
N VAL A 370 -10.22 10.19 -6.68
CA VAL A 370 -11.02 11.01 -5.77
C VAL A 370 -10.11 11.89 -4.92
N SER A 371 -10.48 13.17 -4.76
CA SER A 371 -9.78 14.13 -3.90
C SER A 371 -10.01 13.82 -2.42
N LYS A 372 -9.15 14.33 -1.54
CA LYS A 372 -9.26 14.14 -0.08
C LYS A 372 -10.60 14.60 0.49
N ASP A 373 -11.14 15.70 -0.05
CA ASP A 373 -12.42 16.28 0.40
C ASP A 373 -13.66 15.55 -0.14
N VAL A 374 -13.48 14.43 -0.87
CA VAL A 374 -14.55 13.57 -1.45
C VAL A 374 -15.57 14.32 -2.32
N ASN A 375 -15.26 15.54 -2.76
CA ASN A 375 -16.16 16.35 -3.57
C ASN A 375 -15.73 16.44 -5.05
N LYS A 376 -14.45 16.16 -5.35
CA LYS A 376 -13.88 16.27 -6.69
C LYS A 376 -13.27 14.93 -7.11
N VAL A 377 -13.44 14.59 -8.38
CA VAL A 377 -12.84 13.43 -9.03
C VAL A 377 -11.98 13.92 -10.18
N ARG A 378 -10.70 13.58 -10.15
CA ARG A 378 -9.81 13.69 -11.31
C ARG A 378 -10.02 12.45 -12.16
N LEU A 379 -10.25 12.64 -13.45
CA LEU A 379 -10.50 11.56 -14.40
C LEU A 379 -9.45 11.64 -15.50
N ASN A 380 -8.68 10.56 -15.66
CA ASN A 380 -7.88 10.33 -16.85
C ASN A 380 -8.75 9.48 -17.78
N ILE A 381 -9.14 10.04 -18.93
CA ILE A 381 -10.10 9.44 -19.85
C ILE A 381 -9.47 9.32 -21.22
N LYS A 382 -9.56 8.12 -21.79
CA LYS A 382 -9.27 7.86 -23.20
C LYS A 382 -10.50 7.24 -23.83
N THR A 383 -11.12 7.95 -24.76
CA THR A 383 -12.27 7.46 -25.53
C THR A 383 -11.90 7.33 -26.99
N ILE A 384 -12.23 6.19 -27.59
CA ILE A 384 -12.11 5.92 -29.02
C ILE A 384 -13.50 5.57 -29.53
N LEU A 385 -13.96 6.29 -30.54
CA LEU A 385 -15.20 6.01 -31.27
C LEU A 385 -14.84 5.67 -32.71
N GLU A 386 -15.12 4.44 -33.10
CA GLU A 386 -14.92 3.92 -34.44
C GLU A 386 -16.28 3.65 -35.10
N GLY A 387 -16.36 3.86 -36.42
CA GLY A 387 -17.59 3.66 -37.19
C GLY A 387 -17.30 3.36 -38.66
N ILE A 388 -18.25 2.74 -39.35
CA ILE A 388 -18.16 2.42 -40.78
C ILE A 388 -18.79 3.55 -41.61
N LYS A 389 -18.15 3.94 -42.71
CA LYS A 389 -18.73 4.82 -43.73
C LYS A 389 -19.46 3.99 -44.77
N ASN A 390 -20.57 4.53 -45.28
CA ASN A 390 -21.35 3.92 -46.36
C ASN A 390 -20.70 4.09 -47.76
N SER A 391 -19.53 4.72 -47.85
CA SER A 391 -18.74 4.76 -49.08
C SER A 391 -17.86 3.51 -49.13
N SER A 392 -18.14 2.60 -50.06
CA SER A 392 -17.23 1.50 -50.37
C SER A 392 -16.42 1.84 -51.61
N THR A 393 -15.10 1.91 -51.50
CA THR A 393 -14.22 1.79 -52.66
C THR A 393 -13.91 0.30 -52.83
N ASN A 394 -14.04 -0.25 -54.04
CA ASN A 394 -13.76 -1.67 -54.33
C ASN A 394 -14.43 -2.69 -53.38
N ASN A 395 -15.70 -2.48 -53.02
CA ASN A 395 -16.46 -3.39 -52.14
C ASN A 395 -15.89 -3.55 -50.71
N GLN A 396 -15.02 -2.63 -50.28
CA GLN A 396 -14.45 -2.58 -48.94
C GLN A 396 -14.99 -1.36 -48.17
N PRO A 397 -15.46 -1.52 -46.92
CA PRO A 397 -16.00 -0.41 -46.15
C PRO A 397 -14.88 0.51 -45.65
N ASP A 398 -14.99 1.81 -45.91
CA ASP A 398 -14.14 2.80 -45.25
C ASP A 398 -14.49 2.89 -43.76
N THR A 399 -13.50 3.04 -42.88
CA THR A 399 -13.72 3.24 -41.44
C THR A 399 -13.44 4.69 -41.00
N THR A 400 -13.98 5.07 -39.86
CA THR A 400 -13.76 6.36 -39.19
C THR A 400 -13.30 6.10 -37.77
N LYS A 401 -12.35 6.90 -37.30
CA LYS A 401 -11.82 6.82 -35.94
C LYS A 401 -11.76 8.21 -35.33
N LYS A 402 -12.39 8.40 -34.18
CA LYS A 402 -12.39 9.62 -33.39
C LYS A 402 -11.85 9.31 -32.01
N GLN A 403 -10.77 9.95 -31.60
CA GLN A 403 -10.10 9.68 -30.33
C GLN A 403 -9.97 10.95 -29.49
N ILE A 404 -10.23 10.81 -28.18
CA ILE A 404 -10.01 11.86 -27.17
C ILE A 404 -9.18 11.22 -26.05
N ASP A 405 -8.08 11.86 -25.69
CA ASP A 405 -7.23 11.49 -24.55
C ASP A 405 -7.04 12.75 -23.70
N THR A 406 -7.62 12.77 -22.50
CA THR A 406 -7.66 13.98 -21.67
C THR A 406 -7.68 13.67 -20.18
N SER A 407 -7.30 14.66 -19.38
CA SER A 407 -7.36 14.60 -17.92
C SER A 407 -8.15 15.79 -17.39
N VAL A 408 -9.28 15.53 -16.75
CA VAL A 408 -10.20 16.56 -16.25
C VAL A 408 -10.43 16.42 -14.74
N ILE A 409 -10.82 17.51 -14.09
CA ILE A 409 -11.25 17.52 -12.69
C ILE A 409 -12.71 17.96 -12.66
N VAL A 410 -13.56 17.13 -12.08
CA VAL A 410 -15.02 17.30 -12.10
C VAL A 410 -15.54 17.11 -10.68
N LYS A 411 -16.58 17.83 -10.28
CA LYS A 411 -17.21 17.56 -8.99
C LYS A 411 -18.15 16.36 -9.06
N ASN A 412 -18.43 15.78 -7.90
CA ASN A 412 -19.38 14.68 -7.78
C ASN A 412 -20.77 15.08 -8.30
N GLY A 413 -21.30 14.35 -9.27
CA GLY A 413 -22.61 14.57 -9.90
C GLY A 413 -22.68 15.72 -10.89
N GLU A 414 -21.58 16.48 -11.11
CA GLU A 414 -21.51 17.51 -12.14
C GLU A 414 -21.11 16.91 -13.49
N SER A 415 -21.78 17.31 -14.56
CA SER A 415 -21.41 16.91 -15.92
C SER A 415 -20.38 17.87 -16.50
N ILE A 416 -19.36 17.35 -17.17
CA ILE A 416 -18.37 18.13 -17.92
C ILE A 416 -18.35 17.70 -19.39
N ILE A 417 -18.09 18.65 -20.28
CA ILE A 417 -17.81 18.39 -21.69
C ILE A 417 -16.30 18.18 -21.82
N LEU A 418 -15.88 17.00 -22.28
CA LEU A 418 -14.47 16.67 -22.46
C LEU A 418 -13.87 17.27 -23.72
N GLY A 419 -14.69 17.42 -24.76
CA GLY A 419 -14.25 17.87 -26.08
C GLY A 419 -15.36 17.80 -27.12
N GLY A 420 -15.16 18.52 -28.21
CA GLY A 420 -16.06 18.57 -29.35
C GLY A 420 -15.28 18.52 -30.68
N LEU A 421 -15.67 17.65 -31.62
CA LEU A 421 -15.14 17.66 -32.99
C LEU A 421 -16.17 18.31 -33.91
N ILE A 422 -15.78 19.39 -34.60
CA ILE A 422 -16.64 20.09 -35.58
C ILE A 422 -16.26 19.62 -36.98
N GLU A 423 -17.19 18.96 -37.67
CA GLU A 423 -17.08 18.66 -39.09
C GLU A 423 -17.96 19.64 -39.87
N ASN A 424 -17.33 20.48 -40.69
CA ASN A 424 -18.03 21.36 -41.64
C ASN A 424 -17.88 20.78 -43.05
N ARG A 425 -18.99 20.36 -43.66
CA ARG A 425 -19.03 19.91 -45.04
C ARG A 425 -19.93 20.87 -45.83
N LYS A 426 -19.39 21.42 -46.92
CA LYS A 426 -20.14 22.24 -47.87
C LYS A 426 -20.21 21.47 -49.19
N GLU A 427 -21.42 21.13 -49.60
CA GLU A 427 -21.69 20.43 -50.85
C GLU A 427 -22.43 21.40 -51.77
N ASN A 428 -21.79 21.73 -52.90
CA ASN A 428 -22.38 22.58 -53.93
C ASN A 428 -22.83 21.67 -55.07
N ILE A 429 -24.12 21.60 -55.31
CA ILE A 429 -24.71 20.92 -56.48
C ILE A 429 -25.15 22.01 -57.44
N ASP A 430 -24.38 22.19 -58.51
CA ASP A 430 -24.67 23.11 -59.60
C ASP A 430 -25.12 22.29 -60.81
N GLN A 431 -26.41 22.34 -61.13
CA GLN A 431 -26.98 21.74 -62.34
C GLN A 431 -27.41 22.87 -63.29
N SER A 432 -27.03 22.77 -64.56
CA SER A 432 -27.37 23.78 -65.56
C SER A 432 -27.66 23.13 -66.90
N ILE A 433 -28.67 23.65 -67.61
CA ILE A 433 -28.94 23.23 -68.99
C ILE A 433 -27.90 23.90 -69.91
N PRO A 434 -27.11 23.12 -70.68
CA PRO A 434 -26.13 23.67 -71.61
C PRO A 434 -26.77 24.66 -72.59
N LEU A 435 -26.04 25.71 -72.99
CA LEU A 435 -26.47 26.77 -73.92
C LEU A 435 -27.51 27.77 -73.36
N LEU A 436 -28.56 27.30 -72.68
CA LEU A 436 -29.58 28.19 -72.09
C LEU A 436 -29.11 28.85 -70.78
N SER A 437 -28.19 28.24 -70.05
CA SER A 437 -27.64 28.79 -68.80
C SER A 437 -26.72 30.00 -68.99
N SER A 438 -26.26 30.26 -70.21
CA SER A 438 -25.32 31.35 -70.56
C SER A 438 -26.00 32.63 -71.07
N ILE A 439 -27.33 32.65 -71.22
CA ILE A 439 -28.05 33.85 -71.67
C ILE A 439 -27.92 34.95 -70.60
N PRO A 440 -27.39 36.14 -70.92
CA PRO A 440 -27.38 37.25 -69.98
C PRO A 440 -28.82 37.62 -69.59
N ILE A 441 -29.05 37.95 -68.32
CA ILE A 441 -30.36 38.29 -67.72
C ILE A 441 -31.27 37.07 -67.46
N MET A 442 -31.34 36.10 -68.38
CA MET A 442 -32.33 34.99 -68.30
C MET A 442 -31.73 33.62 -67.96
N GLY A 443 -30.40 33.47 -68.00
CA GLY A 443 -29.70 32.20 -67.77
C GLY A 443 -29.83 31.65 -66.36
N ASP A 444 -30.21 32.46 -65.37
CA ASP A 444 -30.42 32.01 -63.99
C ASP A 444 -31.72 31.21 -63.79
N LEU A 445 -32.71 31.33 -64.69
CA LEU A 445 -33.91 30.48 -64.70
C LEU A 445 -33.62 29.04 -65.15
N PHE A 446 -32.47 28.82 -65.82
CA PHE A 446 -32.02 27.53 -66.34
C PHE A 446 -30.84 26.96 -65.54
N LYS A 447 -30.57 27.51 -64.35
CA LYS A 447 -29.60 27.03 -63.36
C LYS A 447 -30.34 26.57 -62.12
N TYR A 448 -29.99 25.38 -61.64
CA TYR A 448 -30.35 24.90 -60.31
C TYR A 448 -29.09 24.90 -59.44
N LYS A 449 -29.07 25.74 -58.42
CA LYS A 449 -27.99 25.82 -57.43
C LYS A 449 -28.53 25.31 -56.09
N ASN A 450 -27.99 24.22 -55.60
CA ASN A 450 -28.30 23.71 -54.28
C ASN A 450 -27.01 23.64 -53.45
N THR A 451 -26.90 24.54 -52.47
CA THR A 451 -25.79 24.56 -51.51
C THR A 451 -26.24 23.90 -50.21
N GLN A 452 -25.72 22.71 -49.91
CA GLN A 452 -25.94 22.04 -48.64
C GLN A 452 -24.76 22.26 -47.71
N ASN A 453 -25.01 22.92 -46.57
CA ASN A 453 -24.04 23.08 -45.49
C ASN A 453 -24.38 22.07 -44.38
N ILE A 454 -23.60 21.00 -44.27
CA ILE A 454 -23.74 19.99 -43.22
C ILE A 454 -22.70 20.29 -42.14
N GLN A 455 -23.16 20.58 -40.93
CA GLN A 455 -22.31 20.82 -39.76
C GLN A 455 -22.66 19.82 -38.66
N LYS A 456 -21.73 18.89 -38.39
CA LYS A 456 -21.89 17.82 -37.39
C LYS A 456 -20.89 18.02 -36.27
N ASN A 457 -21.39 18.12 -35.05
CA ASN A 457 -20.55 18.26 -33.86
C ASN A 457 -20.65 16.99 -33.01
N LEU A 458 -19.56 16.26 -32.80
CA LEU A 458 -19.52 15.19 -31.81
C LEU A 458 -19.11 15.77 -30.46
N VAL A 459 -19.91 15.57 -29.42
CA VAL A 459 -19.66 16.06 -28.06
C VAL A 459 -19.63 14.87 -27.10
N VAL A 460 -18.60 14.80 -26.26
CA VAL A 460 -18.48 13.79 -25.21
C VAL A 460 -18.67 14.44 -23.85
N VAL A 461 -19.70 14.01 -23.12
CA VAL A 461 -20.05 14.48 -21.79
C VAL A 461 -19.78 13.37 -20.78
N ILE A 462 -19.14 13.69 -19.66
CA ILE A 462 -18.92 12.73 -18.57
C ILE A 462 -19.46 13.28 -17.26
N THR A 463 -20.09 12.40 -16.48
CA THR A 463 -20.62 12.68 -15.14
C THR A 463 -20.13 11.60 -14.16
N PRO A 464 -19.24 11.94 -13.22
CA PRO A 464 -18.83 11.03 -12.16
C PRO A 464 -19.77 11.07 -10.96
N TYR A 465 -20.03 9.91 -10.36
CA TYR A 465 -20.76 9.75 -9.11
C TYR A 465 -19.90 8.95 -8.13
N ILE A 466 -19.54 9.54 -6.99
CA ILE A 466 -18.81 8.85 -5.93
C ILE A 466 -19.79 7.98 -5.15
N VAL A 467 -19.48 6.70 -5.02
CA VAL A 467 -20.30 5.74 -4.27
C VAL A 467 -19.86 5.74 -2.81
N PRO A 468 -20.74 6.05 -1.84
CA PRO A 468 -20.40 6.00 -0.41
C PRO A 468 -20.21 4.55 0.06
N ASN A 469 -19.20 4.29 0.90
CA ASN A 469 -18.88 2.95 1.42
C ASN A 469 -20.04 2.25 2.16
N THR A 470 -20.98 3.02 2.73
CA THR A 470 -22.13 2.49 3.50
C THR A 470 -23.34 2.16 2.65
N LYS A 471 -23.28 2.37 1.32
CA LYS A 471 -24.44 2.30 0.44
C LYS A 471 -24.16 1.43 -0.77
N ASP A 472 -25.11 0.54 -1.02
CA ASP A 472 -25.05 -0.39 -2.13
C ASP A 472 -25.31 0.30 -3.48
N LEU A 473 -24.98 -0.36 -4.60
CA LEU A 473 -25.22 0.15 -5.95
C LEU A 473 -26.70 0.54 -6.19
N THR A 474 -27.60 -0.05 -5.43
CA THR A 474 -29.03 0.27 -5.35
C THR A 474 -29.28 1.73 -5.00
N PHE A 475 -28.46 2.35 -4.15
CA PHE A 475 -28.58 3.76 -3.81
C PHE A 475 -28.36 4.66 -5.03
N ILE A 476 -27.29 4.40 -5.79
CA ILE A 476 -27.00 5.15 -7.01
C ILE A 476 -28.09 4.91 -8.06
N ARG A 477 -28.53 3.66 -8.26
CA ARG A 477 -29.65 3.35 -9.18
C ARG A 477 -30.93 4.09 -8.82
N ASN A 478 -31.28 4.14 -7.54
CA ASN A 478 -32.48 4.85 -7.07
C ASN A 478 -32.34 6.36 -7.23
N GLN A 479 -31.17 6.93 -6.92
CA GLN A 479 -30.90 8.35 -7.18
C GLN A 479 -30.99 8.68 -8.67
N LEU A 480 -30.38 7.87 -9.53
CA LEU A 480 -30.44 8.06 -10.98
C LEU A 480 -31.88 7.92 -11.53
N SER A 481 -32.66 6.98 -11.00
CA SER A 481 -34.08 6.80 -11.38
C SER A 481 -34.94 7.98 -10.95
N LYS A 482 -34.72 8.50 -9.74
CA LYS A 482 -35.39 9.71 -9.24
C LYS A 482 -35.01 10.94 -10.06
N LEU A 483 -33.73 11.11 -10.38
CA LEU A 483 -33.25 12.19 -11.24
C LEU A 483 -33.88 12.11 -12.64
N LYS A 484 -33.92 10.92 -13.25
CA LYS A 484 -34.56 10.71 -14.56
C LYS A 484 -36.05 11.03 -14.54
N SER A 485 -36.73 10.72 -13.44
CA SER A 485 -38.16 11.03 -13.28
C SER A 485 -38.40 12.55 -13.18
N ILE A 486 -37.55 13.26 -12.43
CA ILE A 486 -37.58 14.72 -12.30
C ILE A 486 -37.24 15.40 -13.65
N GLU A 487 -36.27 14.86 -14.38
CA GLU A 487 -35.91 15.31 -15.73
C GLU A 487 -37.13 15.22 -16.66
N ASN A 488 -37.80 14.07 -16.70
CA ASN A 488 -38.99 13.86 -17.53
C ASN A 488 -40.15 14.79 -17.14
N SER A 489 -40.42 14.99 -15.85
CA SER A 489 -41.49 15.89 -15.41
C SER A 489 -41.22 17.34 -15.80
N PHE A 490 -39.97 17.79 -15.67
CA PHE A 490 -39.57 19.14 -16.02
C PHE A 490 -39.66 19.38 -17.54
N ILE A 491 -39.28 18.41 -18.36
CA ILE A 491 -39.44 18.47 -19.82
C ILE A 491 -40.91 18.62 -20.18
N ASN A 492 -41.78 17.78 -19.61
CA ASN A 492 -43.21 17.82 -19.89
C ASN A 492 -43.83 19.19 -19.54
N GLU A 493 -43.41 19.81 -18.44
CA GLU A 493 -43.85 21.17 -18.09
C GLU A 493 -43.40 22.23 -19.09
N ILE A 494 -42.14 22.17 -19.55
CA ILE A 494 -41.63 23.12 -20.56
C ILE A 494 -42.39 22.98 -21.87
N VAL A 495 -42.56 21.73 -22.35
CA VAL A 495 -43.29 21.45 -23.59
C VAL A 495 -44.72 21.96 -23.48
N LYS A 496 -45.39 21.74 -22.34
CA LYS A 496 -46.76 22.20 -22.10
C LYS A 496 -46.87 23.73 -22.10
N LYS A 497 -45.98 24.43 -21.38
CA LYS A 497 -45.94 25.91 -21.34
C LYS A 497 -45.66 26.54 -22.71
N GLN A 498 -44.88 25.88 -23.56
CA GLN A 498 -44.61 26.39 -24.91
C GLN A 498 -45.75 26.12 -25.89
N LYS A 499 -46.43 24.97 -25.77
CA LYS A 499 -47.66 24.71 -26.54
C LYS A 499 -48.73 25.75 -26.22
N SER A 500 -48.97 26.03 -24.93
CA SER A 500 -49.96 27.05 -24.53
C SER A 500 -49.58 28.46 -25.01
N LYS A 501 -48.31 28.86 -24.90
CA LYS A 501 -47.83 30.18 -25.37
C LYS A 501 -47.91 30.34 -26.90
N ASN A 502 -47.78 29.24 -27.65
CA ASN A 502 -47.95 29.26 -29.11
C ASN A 502 -49.43 29.27 -29.52
N GLU A 503 -50.31 28.60 -28.77
CA GLU A 503 -51.77 28.68 -28.94
C GLU A 503 -52.28 30.09 -28.66
N GLU A 504 -51.87 30.73 -27.55
CA GLU A 504 -52.22 32.11 -27.23
C GLU A 504 -51.79 33.10 -28.33
N LYS A 505 -50.58 32.92 -28.89
CA LYS A 505 -50.10 33.74 -30.02
C LYS A 505 -50.90 33.51 -31.29
N ARG A 506 -51.31 32.27 -31.58
CA ARG A 506 -52.17 31.95 -32.74
C ARG A 506 -53.54 32.59 -32.60
N VAL A 507 -54.19 32.44 -31.45
CA VAL A 507 -55.50 33.03 -31.17
C VAL A 507 -55.43 34.56 -31.27
N SER A 508 -54.42 35.19 -30.67
CA SER A 508 -54.21 36.64 -30.78
C SER A 508 -53.95 37.09 -32.23
N SER A 509 -53.21 36.32 -33.02
CA SER A 509 -52.96 36.64 -34.44
C SER A 509 -54.22 36.47 -35.31
N GLU A 510 -55.07 35.49 -35.01
CA GLU A 510 -56.36 35.28 -35.68
C GLU A 510 -57.38 36.36 -35.32
N GLU A 511 -57.40 36.83 -34.06
CA GLU A 511 -58.21 37.96 -33.64
C GLU A 511 -57.76 39.26 -34.29
N LEU A 512 -56.45 39.52 -34.38
CA LEU A 512 -55.88 40.65 -35.11
C LEU A 512 -56.19 40.59 -36.60
N HIS A 513 -56.15 39.39 -37.19
CA HIS A 513 -56.52 39.18 -38.59
C HIS A 513 -58.02 39.43 -38.82
N LYS A 514 -58.90 38.88 -37.98
CA LYS A 514 -60.34 39.13 -38.02
C LYS A 514 -60.69 40.61 -37.84
N LYS A 515 -59.97 41.32 -36.94
CA LYS A 515 -60.14 42.76 -36.72
C LYS A 515 -59.76 43.56 -37.97
N ARG A 516 -58.62 43.26 -38.59
CA ARG A 516 -58.19 43.89 -39.85
C ARG A 516 -59.11 43.58 -41.03
N VAL A 517 -59.67 42.37 -41.10
CA VAL A 517 -60.63 41.98 -42.14
C VAL A 517 -61.96 42.72 -41.97
N LYS A 518 -62.44 42.92 -40.74
CA LYS A 518 -63.62 43.77 -40.47
C LYS A 518 -63.39 45.23 -40.83
N GLU A 519 -62.23 45.79 -40.46
CA GLU A 519 -61.83 47.16 -40.84
C GLU A 519 -61.75 47.35 -42.36
N MET A 520 -61.36 46.32 -43.13
CA MET A 520 -61.34 46.37 -44.61
C MET A 520 -62.71 46.19 -45.27
N LEU A 521 -63.64 45.47 -44.64
CA LEU A 521 -64.98 45.22 -45.17
C LEU A 521 -66.02 46.28 -44.75
N GLY A 522 -65.64 47.24 -43.90
CA GLY A 522 -66.51 48.35 -43.50
C GLY A 522 -67.68 47.95 -42.61
N ILE A 523 -67.53 46.90 -41.78
CA ILE A 523 -68.52 46.43 -40.80
C ILE A 523 -67.97 46.57 -39.38
#